data_AF-Q1WA26-F1
#
_entry.id   AF-Q1WA26-F1
#
_cell.length_a   1.000
_cell.length_b   1.000
_cell.length_c   1.000
_cell.angle_alpha   90.00
_cell.angle_beta   90.00
_cell.angle_gamma   90.00
#
_symmetry.space_group_name_H-M   'P 1'
#
loop_
_entity.id
_entity.type
_entity.pdbx_description
1 polymer ?
#
loop_
_entity_poly.entity_id
_entity_poly.type
_entity_poly.pdbx_seq_one_letter_code
_entity_poly.pdbx_strand_id
1 'polypeptide(L)' 'MFRVRLENDTIILGYISGKIRSSSIRILMGDRAKIEVSRYDSSKGL' A
#
# COMPACT_ATOMS: atom_id res chain seq x y z
N MET A 1 1.54 4.91 -7.60
CA MET A 1 2.12 5.39 -6.33
C MET A 1 0.94 5.82 -5.48
N PHE A 2 0.68 5.11 -4.39
CA PHE A 2 -0.48 5.33 -3.51
C PHE A 2 0.01 5.71 -2.12
N ARG A 3 -0.66 6.68 -1.49
CA ARG A 3 -0.41 7.03 -0.09
C ARG A 3 -1.34 6.17 0.75
N VAL A 4 -0.76 5.32 1.59
CA VAL A 4 -1.54 4.47 2.49
C VAL A 4 -1.25 4.90 3.92
N ARG A 5 -2.31 5.08 4.70
CA ARG A 5 -2.22 5.38 6.12
C ARG A 5 -2.33 4.07 6.89
N LEU A 6 -1.27 3.72 7.59
CA LEU A 6 -1.26 2.60 8.52
C LEU A 6 -2.00 2.98 9.81
N GLU A 7 -2.39 1.96 10.59
CA GLU A 7 -3.04 2.15 11.89
C GLU A 7 -2.13 2.84 12.92
N ASN A 8 -0.82 2.89 12.68
CA ASN A 8 0.17 3.58 13.53
C ASN A 8 0.35 5.07 13.16
N ASP A 9 -0.60 5.67 12.44
CA ASP A 9 -0.57 7.05 11.93
C ASP A 9 0.56 7.36 10.93
N THR A 10 1.32 6.35 10.50
CA THR A 10 2.38 6.51 9.50
C THR A 10 1.79 6.50 8.10
N ILE A 11 2.19 7.49 7.29
CA ILE A 11 1.82 7.57 5.88
C ILE A 11 2.98 7.03 5.07
N ILE A 12 2.77 5.89 4.42
CA ILE A 12 3.76 5.27 3.53
C ILE A 12 3.36 5.48 2.07
N LEU A 13 4.39 5.60 1.23
CA LEU A 13 4.25 5.57 -0.22
C LEU A 13 4.44 4.13 -0.68
N GLY A 14 3.37 3.55 -1.20
CA GLY A 14 3.35 2.18 -1.72
C GLY A 14 3.15 2.13 -3.22
N TYR A 15 3.61 1.03 -3.81
CA TYR A 15 3.28 0.67 -5.18
C TYR A 15 2.17 -0.37 -5.17
N ILE A 16 1.38 -0.39 -6.24
CA ILE A 16 0.44 -1.50 -6.41
C ILE A 16 1.23 -2.67 -6.95
N SER A 17 1.08 -3.84 -6.32
CA SER A 17 1.62 -5.06 -6.88
C SER A 17 1.11 -5.26 -8.31
N GLY A 18 1.97 -5.72 -9.22
CA GLY A 18 1.62 -5.95 -10.62
C GLY A 18 0.42 -6.88 -10.81
N LYS A 19 0.17 -7.79 -9.84
CA LYS A 19 -0.99 -8.67 -9.82
C LYS A 19 -2.32 -7.91 -9.68
N ILE A 20 -2.34 -6.84 -8.87
CA ILE A 20 -3.52 -5.99 -8.66
C ILE A 20 -3.83 -5.18 -9.93
N ARG A 21 -2.76 -4.69 -10.59
CA ARG A 21 -2.87 -3.97 -11.87
C ARG A 21 -3.35 -4.88 -13.01
N SER A 22 -2.93 -6.15 -13.03
CA SER A 22 -3.42 -7.15 -13.98
C SER A 22 -4.88 -7.53 -13.69
N SER A 23 -5.24 -7.67 -12.41
CA SER A 23 -6.60 -8.01 -11.98
C SER A 23 -7.60 -6.86 -12.04
N SER A 24 -7.18 -5.65 -12.48
CA SER A 24 -8.03 -4.45 -12.58
C SER A 24 -8.82 -4.13 -11.31
N ILE A 25 -8.25 -4.43 -10.14
CA ILE A 25 -8.90 -4.17 -8.85
C ILE A 25 -8.87 -2.66 -8.59
N ARG A 26 -10.05 -2.07 -8.41
CA ARG A 26 -10.20 -0.64 -8.08
C ARG A 26 -10.05 -0.45 -6.58
N ILE A 27 -9.07 0.37 -6.19
CA ILE A 27 -8.83 0.74 -4.79
C ILE A 27 -9.57 2.04 -4.53
N LEU A 28 -10.58 2.00 -3.65
CA LEU A 28 -11.27 3.19 -3.17
C LEU A 28 -10.73 3.63 -1.81
N MET A 29 -10.91 4.91 -1.47
CA MET A 29 -10.59 5.42 -0.14
C MET A 29 -11.49 4.74 0.90
N GLY A 30 -10.87 4.13 1.92
CA GLY A 30 -11.56 3.38 2.97
C GLY A 30 -11.47 1.85 2.81
N ASP A 31 -10.94 1.35 1.70
CA ASP A 31 -10.69 -0.08 1.51
C ASP A 31 -9.50 -0.56 2.37
N ARG A 32 -9.60 -1.79 2.89
CA ARG A 32 -8.57 -2.41 3.76
C ARG A 32 -7.67 -3.29 2.91
N ALA A 33 -6.55 -2.74 2.47
CA ALA A 33 -5.53 -3.49 1.75
C ALA A 33 -4.45 -4.03 2.69
N LYS A 34 -4.03 -5.29 2.47
CA LYS A 34 -2.86 -5.84 3.15
C LYS A 34 -1.59 -5.32 2.46
N ILE A 35 -0.73 -4.66 3.22
CA ILE A 35 0.52 -4.06 2.73
C ILE A 35 1.67 -4.91 3.26
N GLU A 36 2.67 -5.16 2.42
CA GLU A 36 3.91 -5.79 2.85
C GLU A 36 4.98 -4.70 2.97
N VAL A 37 5.40 -4.42 4.21
CA VAL A 37 6.41 -3.39 4.48
C VAL A 37 7.76 -4.08 4.68
N SER A 38 8.78 -3.66 3.93
CA SER A 38 10.13 -4.19 4.11
C SER A 38 10.69 -3.69 5.44
N ARG A 39 11.21 -4.60 6.28
CA ARG A 39 11.73 -4.27 7.64
C ARG A 39 12.84 -3.22 7.67
N TYR A 40 13.47 -2.94 6.52
CA TYR A 40 14.62 -2.05 6.42
C TYR A 40 14.24 -0.58 6.18
N ASP A 41 13.01 -0.29 5.76
CA ASP A 41 12.58 1.07 5.45
C ASP A 41 11.10 1.24 5.81
N SER A 42 10.84 1.60 7.06
CA SER A 42 9.50 1.85 7.60
C SER A 42 8.74 2.99 6.91
N SER A 43 9.38 3.69 5.95
CA SER A 43 8.79 4.74 5.12
C SER A 43 8.40 4.28 3.70
N LYS A 44 8.82 3.09 3.25
CA LYS A 44 8.57 2.57 1.89
C LYS A 44 8.04 1.14 1.94
N GLY A 45 6.72 1.01 1.93
CA GLY A 45 6.06 -0.27 1.66
C GLY A 45 6.12 -0.59 0.17
N LEU A 46 6.39 -1.86 -0.18
CA LEU A 46 6.36 -2.32 -1.58
C LEU A 46 4.96 -2.76 -1.98
#